data_AF-A0A535Z7R2-F1
#
_entry.id   AF-A0A535Z7R2-F1
#
_cell.length_a   1.000
_cell.length_b   1.000
_cell.length_c   1.000
_cell.angle_alpha   90.00
_cell.angle_beta   90.00
_cell.angle_gamma   90.00
#
_symmetry.space_group_name_H-M   'P 1'
#
loop_
_entity.id
_entity.type
_entity.pdbx_description
1 polymer ?
#
loop_
_entity_poly.entity_id
_entity_poly.type
_entity_poly.pdbx_seq_one_letter_code
_entity_poly.pdbx_strand_id
1 'polypeptide(L)' 'MVPIFRDVLSDALTPVTAFAALAGDGPAYLLESVERGEQLGRYSFVAADPMAIVSIAGGRATVQDASGRRELEGADPLR' A
#
# COMPACT_ATOMS: atom_id res chain seq x y z
N MET A 1 14.49 -6.92 5.95
CA MET A 1 13.66 -5.78 6.44
C MET A 1 13.45 -5.98 7.94
N VAL A 2 13.56 -4.93 8.75
CA VAL A 2 13.27 -4.97 10.20
C VAL A 2 12.14 -3.98 10.46
N PRO A 3 10.95 -4.41 10.92
CA PRO A 3 9.84 -3.51 11.17
C PRO A 3 10.08 -2.67 12.43
N ILE A 4 9.86 -1.37 12.34
CA ILE A 4 9.84 -0.45 13.48
C ILE A 4 8.39 -0.04 13.67
N PHE A 5 7.81 -0.32 14.85
CA PHE A 5 6.40 -0.08 15.11
C PHE A 5 6.19 0.46 16.52
N ARG A 6 5.00 1.03 16.74
CA ARG A 6 4.46 1.38 18.04
C ARG A 6 2.95 1.20 18.02
N ASP A 7 2.38 0.87 19.17
CA ASP A 7 0.93 0.89 19.36
C ASP A 7 0.48 2.30 19.76
N VAL A 8 -0.69 2.72 19.27
CA VAL A 8 -1.26 4.04 19.53
C VAL A 8 -2.73 3.91 19.88
N LEU A 9 -3.22 4.76 20.78
CA LEU A 9 -4.65 4.86 21.05
C LEU A 9 -5.33 5.54 19.85
N SER A 10 -6.31 4.86 19.26
CA SER A 10 -6.95 5.29 18.02
C SER A 10 -8.48 5.20 18.07
N ASP A 11 -9.07 5.26 19.26
CA ASP A 11 -10.52 5.08 19.47
C ASP A 11 -11.38 6.08 18.70
N ALA A 12 -10.81 7.25 18.35
CA ALA A 12 -11.45 8.29 17.55
C ALA A 12 -11.18 8.16 16.04
N LEU A 13 -10.33 7.23 15.62
CA LEU A 13 -10.02 6.99 14.21
C LEU A 13 -10.86 5.83 13.68
N THR A 14 -11.45 6.04 12.52
CA THR A 14 -11.92 4.95 11.66
C THR A 14 -10.83 4.68 10.63
N PRO A 15 -10.84 3.51 9.96
CA PRO A 15 -9.85 3.23 8.90
C PRO A 15 -9.78 4.32 7.82
N VAL A 16 -10.93 4.89 7.45
CA VAL A 16 -11.02 5.99 6.47
C VAL A 16 -10.40 7.28 7.01
N THR A 17 -10.64 7.66 8.27
CA THR A 17 -10.03 8.88 8.83
C THR A 17 -8.54 8.70 9.10
N ALA A 18 -8.10 7.49 9.47
CA ALA A 18 -6.68 7.15 9.55
C ALA A 18 -5.99 7.22 8.18
N PHE A 19 -6.64 6.69 7.12
CA PHE A 19 -6.15 6.81 5.74
C PHE A 19 -6.00 8.27 5.31
N ALA A 20 -7.04 9.08 5.51
CA ALA A 20 -7.00 10.50 5.16
C ALA A 20 -5.88 11.27 5.89
N ALA A 21 -5.60 10.90 7.14
CA ALA A 21 -4.51 11.51 7.91
C ALA A 21 -3.10 11.08 7.45
N LEU A 22 -2.96 9.90 6.82
CA LEU A 22 -1.67 9.29 6.45
C LEU A 22 -1.33 9.41 4.96
N ALA A 23 -2.31 9.47 4.06
CA ALA A 23 -2.11 9.34 2.62
C ALA A 23 -1.19 10.42 2.02
N GLY A 24 -1.21 11.65 2.55
CA GLY A 24 -0.50 12.78 1.97
C GLY A 24 -0.88 13.01 0.49
N ASP A 25 0.07 13.54 -0.29
CA ASP A 25 -0.11 13.77 -1.74
C ASP A 25 0.42 12.62 -2.61
N GLY A 26 0.98 11.59 -1.98
CA GLY A 26 1.65 10.48 -2.65
C GLY A 26 0.77 9.24 -2.86
N PRO A 27 1.34 8.17 -3.43
CA PRO A 27 0.66 6.89 -3.52
C PRO A 27 0.32 6.35 -2.13
N ALA A 28 -0.94 5.99 -1.93
CA ALA A 28 -1.45 5.43 -0.69
C ALA A 28 -2.56 4.42 -0.97
N TYR A 29 -2.78 3.50 -0.02
CA TYR A 29 -3.90 2.57 -0.08
C TYR A 29 -4.53 2.34 1.31
N LEU A 30 -5.82 2.06 1.28
CA LEU A 30 -6.59 1.50 2.37
C LEU A 30 -7.14 0.15 1.92
N LEU A 31 -6.83 -0.91 2.66
CA LEU A 31 -7.39 -2.25 2.45
C LEU A 31 -8.28 -2.60 3.64
N GLU A 32 -9.53 -2.93 3.34
CA GLU A 32 -10.52 -3.39 4.31
C GLU A 32 -11.07 -4.74 3.86
N SER A 33 -11.21 -5.67 4.81
CA SER A 33 -11.87 -6.95 4.58
C SER A 33 -13.34 -6.87 4.96
N VAL A 34 -14.20 -7.55 4.20
CA VAL A 34 -15.62 -7.73 4.54
C VAL A 34 -15.87 -9.22 4.63
N GLU A 35 -16.05 -9.75 5.85
CA GLU A 35 -16.10 -11.21 6.03
C GLU A 35 -17.50 -11.80 5.78
N ARG A 36 -18.58 -11.02 5.94
CA ARG A 36 -19.97 -11.39 5.58
C ARG A 36 -20.85 -10.13 5.50
N GLY A 37 -21.23 -9.73 4.28
CA GLY A 37 -22.30 -8.75 3.98
C GLY A 37 -22.04 -7.31 4.44
N GLU A 38 -21.84 -7.09 5.74
CA GLU A 38 -21.71 -5.77 6.37
C GLU A 38 -20.72 -5.76 7.56
N GLN A 39 -20.17 -6.91 7.98
CA GLN A 39 -19.16 -6.93 9.03
C GLN A 39 -17.78 -6.58 8.48
N LEU A 40 -17.26 -5.42 8.91
CA LEU A 40 -15.86 -5.06 8.79
C LEU A 40 -14.99 -6.15 9.44
N GLY A 41 -13.95 -6.54 8.73
CA GLY A 41 -12.91 -7.43 9.25
C GLY A 41 -12.26 -6.82 10.50
N ARG A 42 -11.60 -7.67 11.29
CA ARG A 42 -10.95 -7.23 12.55
C ARG A 42 -9.84 -6.20 12.33
N TYR A 43 -9.29 -6.12 11.12
CA TYR A 43 -8.17 -5.27 10.78
C TYR A 43 -8.38 -4.57 9.44
N SER A 44 -7.92 -3.32 9.38
CA SER A 44 -7.74 -2.55 8.16
C SER A 44 -6.27 -2.20 8.01
N PHE A 45 -5.77 -2.14 6.78
CA PHE A 45 -4.37 -1.79 6.48
C PHE A 45 -4.32 -0.47 5.74
N VAL A 46 -3.57 0.48 6.30
CA VAL A 46 -3.26 1.75 5.65
C VAL A 46 -1.77 1.78 5.35
N ALA A 47 -1.41 2.14 4.13
CA ALA A 47 -0.04 2.49 3.80
C ALA A 47 0.01 3.70 2.89
N ALA A 48 1.07 4.47 3.02
CA ALA A 48 1.39 5.65 2.22
C ALA A 48 2.90 5.70 2.02
N ASP A 49 3.34 6.50 1.05
CA ASP A 49 4.76 6.73 0.75
C ASP A 49 5.57 5.43 0.55
N PRO A 50 5.21 4.59 -0.43
CA PRO A 50 5.92 3.34 -0.67
C PRO A 50 7.35 3.62 -1.12
N MET A 51 8.31 2.84 -0.60
CA MET A 51 9.72 2.95 -1.00
C MET A 51 9.97 2.71 -2.50
N ALA A 52 9.08 1.92 -3.14
CA ALA A 52 9.15 1.60 -4.55
C ALA A 52 7.75 1.21 -5.07
N ILE A 53 7.46 1.56 -6.32
CA ILE A 53 6.28 1.11 -7.06
C ILE A 53 6.75 0.24 -8.22
N VAL A 54 6.24 -0.99 -8.27
CA VAL A 54 6.44 -1.89 -9.42
C VAL A 54 5.19 -1.86 -10.28
N SER A 55 5.36 -1.68 -11.59
CA SER A 55 4.26 -1.62 -12.55
C SER A 55 4.58 -2.46 -13.78
N ILE A 56 3.62 -3.27 -14.24
CA ILE A 56 3.73 -4.07 -15.45
C ILE A 56 2.71 -3.56 -16.46
N ALA A 57 3.18 -3.15 -17.63
CA ALA A 57 2.33 -2.68 -18.70
C ALA A 57 2.93 -3.08 -20.06
N GLY A 58 2.13 -3.69 -20.93
CA GLY A 58 2.57 -4.10 -22.27
C GLY A 58 3.76 -5.09 -22.25
N GLY A 59 3.77 -6.02 -21.30
CA GLY A 59 4.83 -7.02 -21.14
C GLY A 59 6.15 -6.47 -20.58
N ARG A 60 6.19 -5.21 -20.13
CA ARG A 60 7.38 -4.59 -19.52
C ARG A 60 7.13 -4.31 -18.05
N ALA A 61 8.03 -4.76 -17.20
CA ALA A 61 8.03 -4.47 -15.78
C ALA A 61 8.94 -3.28 -15.49
N THR A 62 8.44 -2.30 -14.73
CA THR A 62 9.18 -1.10 -14.33
C THR A 62 9.13 -0.95 -12.82
N VAL A 63 10.20 -0.46 -12.23
CA VAL A 63 10.26 -0.04 -10.83
C VAL A 63 10.55 1.45 -10.76
N GLN A 64 9.82 2.16 -9.91
CA GLN A 64 10.06 3.54 -9.55
C GLN A 64 10.36 3.60 -8.06
N ASP A 65 11.57 4.01 -7.71
CA ASP A 65 12.02 4.18 -6.32
C ASP A 65 12.85 5.47 -6.18
N ALA A 66 13.54 5.66 -5.05
CA ALA A 66 14.36 6.83 -4.78
C ALA A 66 15.50 7.07 -5.80
N SER A 67 15.92 6.05 -6.55
CA SER A 67 16.93 6.17 -7.62
C SER A 67 16.34 6.58 -8.98
N GLY A 68 15.02 6.70 -9.07
CA GLY A 68 14.28 7.00 -10.30
C GLY A 68 13.56 5.78 -10.86
N ARG A 69 13.14 5.87 -12.13
CA ARG A 69 12.43 4.81 -12.84
C ARG A 69 13.40 3.97 -13.66
N ARG A 70 13.37 2.65 -13.51
CA ARG A 70 14.11 1.69 -14.35
C ARG A 70 13.24 0.52 -14.78
N GLU A 71 13.59 -0.06 -15.92
CA GLU A 71 13.01 -1.34 -16.36
C GLU A 71 13.67 -2.48 -15.59
N LEU A 72 12.89 -3.50 -15.23
CA LEU A 72 13.39 -4.69 -14.58
C LEU A 72 13.81 -5.71 -15.64
N GLU A 73 15.02 -6.26 -15.51
CA GLU A 73 15.48 -7.37 -16.36
C GLU A 73 14.73 -8.66 -16.00
N GLY A 74 14.13 -9.33 -17.00
CA GLY A 74 13.44 -10.60 -16.79
C GLY A 74 12.34 -10.88 -17.83
N ALA A 75 11.84 -12.12 -17.82
CA ALA A 75 10.63 -12.47 -18.56
C ALA A 75 9.40 -11.80 -17.94
N ASP A 76 8.31 -11.70 -18.71
CA ASP A 76 7.03 -11.18 -18.23
C ASP A 76 6.58 -11.93 -16.95
N PRO A 77 6.49 -11.26 -15.78
CA PRO A 77 6.20 -11.91 -14.50
C PRO A 77 4.76 -12.43 -14.38
N LEU A 78 3.91 -12.18 -15.39
CA LEU A 78 2.53 -12.67 -15.47
C LEU A 78 2.35 -13.81 -16.50
N ARG A 79 3.43 -14.30 -17.10
CA ARG A 79 3.43 -15.43 -18.04
C ARG A 79 4.25 -16.61 -17.53
#